data_AF-A0A2H6BYX2-F1
#
_entry.id   AF-A0A2H6BYX2-F1
#
_cell.length_a   1.000
_cell.length_b   1.000
_cell.length_c   1.000
_cell.angle_alpha   90.00
_cell.angle_beta   90.00
_cell.angle_gamma   90.00
#
_symmetry.space_group_name_H-M   'P 1'
#
loop_
_entity.id
_entity.type
_entity.pdbx_description
1 polymer ?
#
loop_
_entity_poly.entity_id
_entity_poly.type
_entity_poly.pdbx_seq_one_letter_code
_entity_poly.pdbx_strand_id
1 'polypeptide(L)'
;MKLVVKVKLDSKENILKQIRQALGISQEEFAKRLGVNRSSVARWETGYTKEASFTLRQIKALEKEIGKIGLRFADLPDDLN
;
A
#
# COMPACT_ATOMS: atom_id res chain seq x y z
N MET A 1 -19.66 2.00 15.52
CA MET A 1 -18.20 1.80 15.47
C MET A 1 -17.95 0.58 14.59
N LYS A 2 -17.41 0.71 13.37
CA LYS A 2 -17.04 -0.46 12.56
C LYS A 2 -15.68 -0.94 13.05
N LEU A 3 -15.63 -2.16 13.59
CA LEU A 3 -14.39 -2.86 13.90
C LEU A 3 -13.62 -3.02 12.58
N VAL A 4 -12.54 -2.27 12.40
CA VAL A 4 -11.63 -2.50 11.29
C VAL A 4 -10.78 -3.68 11.72
N VAL A 5 -11.06 -4.86 11.17
CA VAL A 5 -10.25 -6.05 11.42
C VAL A 5 -8.86 -5.79 10.83
N LYS A 6 -7.84 -5.81 11.68
CA LYS A 6 -6.45 -5.60 11.25
C LYS A 6 -6.05 -6.70 10.27
N VAL A 7 -5.72 -6.32 9.04
CA VAL A 7 -5.28 -7.26 8.01
C VAL A 7 -3.92 -7.85 8.41
N LYS A 8 -3.78 -9.16 8.27
CA LYS A 8 -2.51 -9.86 8.48
C LYS A 8 -1.74 -9.87 7.16
N LEU A 9 -0.55 -9.25 7.14
CA LEU A 9 0.34 -9.24 5.99
C LEU A 9 1.15 -10.55 5.93
N ASP A 10 1.28 -11.12 4.74
CA ASP A 10 2.15 -12.26 4.42
C ASP A 10 3.53 -11.75 4.00
N SER A 11 4.60 -12.26 4.59
CA SER A 11 5.97 -11.87 4.27
C SER A 11 6.45 -12.32 2.88
N LYS A 12 5.69 -13.15 2.15
CA LYS A 12 6.07 -13.69 0.84
C LYS A 12 5.56 -12.88 -0.35
N GLU A 13 4.66 -11.93 -0.13
CA GLU A 13 4.05 -11.12 -1.18
C GLU A 13 4.32 -9.63 -0.93
N ASN A 14 4.45 -8.85 -2.01
CA ASN A 14 4.70 -7.42 -1.89
C ASN A 14 3.60 -6.73 -1.04
N ILE A 15 4.02 -5.97 -0.03
CA ILE A 15 3.11 -5.36 0.96
C ILE A 15 2.13 -4.38 0.33
N LEU A 16 2.55 -3.61 -0.67
CA LEU A 16 1.67 -2.65 -1.35
C LEU A 16 0.56 -3.37 -2.13
N LYS A 17 0.87 -4.53 -2.72
CA LYS A 17 -0.11 -5.38 -3.38
C LYS A 17 -1.15 -5.90 -2.38
N GLN A 18 -0.71 -6.37 -1.22
CA GLN A 18 -1.60 -6.86 -0.17
C GLN A 18 -2.50 -5.76 0.40
N ILE A 19 -1.94 -4.57 0.68
CA ILE A 19 -2.70 -3.39 1.08
C ILE A 19 -3.79 -3.08 0.04
N ARG A 20 -3.42 -3.06 -1.24
CA ARG A 20 -4.37 -2.79 -2.32
C ARG A 20 -5.48 -3.84 -2.40
N GLN A 21 -5.14 -5.11 -2.30
CA GLN A 21 -6.11 -6.21 -2.33
C GLN A 21 -7.05 -6.17 -1.11
N ALA A 22 -6.52 -5.86 0.08
CA ALA A 22 -7.31 -5.67 1.29
C ALA A 22 -8.28 -4.48 1.18
N LEU A 23 -7.90 -3.44 0.45
CA LEU A 23 -8.78 -2.31 0.11
C LEU A 23 -9.83 -2.67 -0.97
N GLY A 24 -9.68 -3.80 -1.66
CA GLY A 24 -10.57 -4.24 -2.72
C GLY A 24 -10.53 -3.37 -3.98
N ILE A 25 -9.39 -2.72 -4.28
CA ILE A 25 -9.26 -1.76 -5.38
C ILE A 25 -8.27 -2.22 -6.46
N SER A 26 -8.41 -1.65 -7.66
CA SER A 26 -7.49 -1.87 -8.78
C SER A 26 -6.18 -1.11 -8.61
N GLN A 27 -5.15 -1.48 -9.38
CA GLN A 27 -3.88 -0.73 -9.40
C GLN A 27 -4.08 0.73 -9.85
N GLU A 28 -5.03 0.97 -10.77
CA GLU A 28 -5.38 2.29 -11.27
C GLU A 28 -5.96 3.17 -10.16
N GLU A 29 -6.93 2.63 -9.41
CA GLU A 29 -7.55 3.36 -8.31
C GLU A 29 -6.56 3.59 -7.15
N PHE A 30 -5.70 2.61 -6.87
CA PHE A 30 -4.65 2.78 -5.86
C PHE A 30 -3.65 3.87 -6.25
N ALA A 31 -3.22 3.88 -7.52
CA ALA A 31 -2.33 4.92 -8.05
C ALA A 31 -2.97 6.31 -7.95
N LYS A 32 -4.25 6.43 -8.32
CA LYS A 32 -5.02 7.68 -8.21
C LYS A 32 -5.08 8.20 -6.78
N ARG A 33 -5.29 7.32 -5.79
CA ARG A 33 -5.32 7.71 -4.36
C ARG A 33 -3.97 8.18 -3.84
N LEU A 34 -2.89 7.59 -4.34
CA LEU A 34 -1.52 7.98 -4.00
C LEU A 34 -1.03 9.17 -4.85
N GLY A 35 -1.71 9.53 -5.93
CA GLY A 35 -1.27 10.59 -6.84
C GLY A 35 -0.04 10.19 -7.67
N VAL A 36 -0.01 8.94 -8.13
CA VAL A 36 1.03 8.40 -9.04
C VAL A 36 0.40 7.78 -10.28
N ASN A 37 1.25 7.39 -11.24
CA ASN A 37 0.82 6.62 -12.40
C ASN A 37 0.62 5.15 -12.02
N ARG A 38 -0.34 4.48 -12.69
CA ARG A 38 -0.58 3.03 -12.51
C ARG A 38 0.65 2.17 -12.82
N SER A 39 1.52 2.62 -13.72
CA SER A 39 2.80 1.95 -14.00
C SER A 39 3.77 1.98 -12.81
N SER A 40 3.75 3.02 -11.97
CA SER A 40 4.53 3.06 -10.73
C SER A 40 4.08 1.98 -9.76
N VAL A 41 2.77 1.86 -9.54
CA VAL A 41 2.18 0.80 -8.69
C VAL A 41 2.54 -0.58 -9.23
N ALA A 42 2.40 -0.81 -10.53
CA ALA A 42 2.75 -2.09 -11.13
C ALA A 42 4.23 -2.46 -10.90
N ARG A 43 5.15 -1.50 -11.01
CA ARG A 43 6.59 -1.73 -10.77
C ARG A 43 6.91 -2.00 -9.31
N TRP A 44 6.19 -1.37 -8.38
CA TRP A 44 6.35 -1.64 -6.95
C TRP A 44 5.84 -3.04 -6.60
N GLU A 45 4.64 -3.41 -7.07
CA GLU A 45 4.02 -4.70 -6.76
C GLU A 45 4.74 -5.92 -7.35
N THR A 46 5.56 -5.73 -8.39
CA THR A 46 6.34 -6.80 -9.01
C THR A 46 7.80 -6.83 -8.54
N GLY A 47 8.22 -5.92 -7.67
CA GLY A 47 9.63 -5.78 -7.27
C GLY A 47 10.55 -5.31 -8.41
N TYR A 48 9.99 -4.81 -9.53
CA TYR A 48 10.78 -4.27 -10.63
C TYR A 48 11.58 -3.03 -10.21
N THR A 49 11.02 -2.23 -9.29
CA THR A 49 11.76 -1.17 -8.61
C THR A 49 12.20 -1.70 -7.25
N LYS A 50 13.52 -1.72 -7.01
CA LYS A 50 14.10 -2.25 -5.77
C LYS A 50 13.53 -1.61 -4.50
N GLU A 51 13.18 -0.32 -4.56
CA GLU A 51 12.59 0.42 -3.45
C GLU A 51 11.50 1.36 -3.97
N ALA A 52 10.30 1.27 -3.40
CA ALA A 52 9.24 2.22 -3.69
C ALA A 52 9.60 3.59 -3.07
N SER A 53 9.84 4.59 -3.93
CA SER A 53 10.09 5.96 -3.49
C SER A 53 8.77 6.72 -3.33
N PHE A 54 8.59 7.34 -2.16
CA PHE A 54 7.42 8.15 -1.84
C PHE A 54 7.82 9.57 -1.44
N THR A 55 7.07 10.55 -1.92
CA THR A 55 7.03 11.91 -1.38
C THR A 55 6.23 11.92 -0.06
N LEU A 56 6.43 12.94 0.78
CA LEU A 56 5.63 13.13 2.00
C LEU A 56 4.12 13.15 1.75
N ARG A 57 3.69 13.69 0.59
CA ARG A 57 2.29 13.69 0.19
C ARG A 57 1.77 12.27 -0.02
N GLN A 58 2.55 11.43 -0.70
CA GLN A 58 2.19 10.03 -0.94
C GLN A 58 2.24 9.21 0.35
N ILE A 59 3.18 9.48 1.25
CA ILE A 59 3.23 8.83 2.58
C ILE A 59 1.94 9.12 3.34
N LYS A 60 1.55 10.40 3.45
CA LYS A 60 0.27 10.78 4.10
C LYS A 60 -0.95 10.15 3.43
N ALA A 61 -0.94 10.05 2.10
CA ALA A 61 -2.01 9.38 1.37
C ALA A 61 -2.06 7.88 1.70
N LEU A 62 -0.91 7.21 1.71
CA LEU A 62 -0.81 5.79 2.07
C LEU A 62 -1.26 5.55 3.51
N GLU A 63 -0.87 6.40 4.47
CA GLU A 63 -1.32 6.34 5.88
C GLU A 63 -2.84 6.31 5.98
N LYS A 64 -3.48 7.22 5.24
CA LYS A 64 -4.94 7.34 5.21
C LYS A 64 -5.59 6.10 4.62
N GLU A 65 -5.00 5.49 3.59
CA GLU A 65 -5.54 4.28 2.97
C GLU A 65 -5.36 3.06 3.86
N ILE A 66 -4.17 2.83 4.43
CA ILE A 66 -3.93 1.68 5.33
C ILE A 66 -4.77 1.76 6.62
N GLY A 67 -5.08 2.98 7.09
CA GLY A 67 -5.99 3.19 8.22
C GLY A 67 -7.40 2.64 7.97
N LYS A 68 -7.86 2.56 6.72
CA LYS A 68 -9.17 1.98 6.37
C LYS A 68 -9.22 0.46 6.53
N ILE A 69 -8.06 -0.19 6.56
CA ILE A 69 -7.91 -1.65 6.77
C ILE A 69 -7.26 -1.96 8.13
N GLY A 70 -7.24 -0.98 9.03
CA GLY A 70 -6.86 -1.18 10.44
C GLY A 70 -5.35 -1.28 10.64
N LEU A 71 -4.57 -0.85 9.64
CA LEU A 71 -3.12 -0.80 9.69
C LEU A 71 -2.63 0.64 9.89
N ARG A 72 -1.42 0.75 10.43
CA ARG A 72 -0.63 1.97 10.54
C ARG A 72 0.75 1.73 9.95
N PHE A 73 1.49 2.81 9.68
CA PHE A 73 2.88 2.68 9.21
C PHE A 73 3.75 1.87 10.16
N ALA A 74 3.54 2.00 11.48
CA ALA A 74 4.24 1.21 12.48
C ALA A 74 3.92 -0.30 12.46
N ASP A 75 2.89 -0.71 11.70
CA ASP A 75 2.54 -2.12 11.49
C ASP A 75 3.14 -2.69 10.19
N LEU A 76 3.74 -1.84 9.35
CA LEU A 76 4.42 -2.27 8.14
C LEU A 76 5.86 -2.66 8.47
N PRO A 77 6.43 -3.64 7.76
CA PRO A 77 7.86 -3.93 7.85
C PRO A 77 8.69 -2.75 7.29
N ASP A 78 9.97 -2.72 7.68
CA ASP A 78 10.90 -1.66 7.27
C ASP A 78 11.22 -1.71 5.77
N ASP A 79 11.03 -2.87 5.14
CA ASP A 79 11.13 -3.09 3.70
C ASP A 79 9.76 -3.18 3.03
N LEU A 80 9.59 -2.48 1.90
CA LEU A 80 8.34 -2.48 1.12
C LEU A 80 8.42 -3.33 -0.16
N ASN A 81 9.42 -4.21 -0.24
CA ASN A 81 9.74 -4.97 -1.45
C ASN A 81 9.14 -6.38 -1.43
#